data_AF-A0A1L5KRF6-F1
#
_entry.id   AF-A0A1L5KRF6-F1
#
_cell.length_a   1.000
_cell.length_b   1.000
_cell.length_c   1.000
_cell.angle_alpha   90.00
_cell.angle_beta   90.00
_cell.angle_gamma   90.00
#
_symmetry.space_group_name_H-M   'P 1'
#
loop_
_entity.id
_entity.type
_entity.pdbx_description
1 polymer ?
#
loop_
_entity_poly.entity_id
_entity_poly.type
_entity_poly.pdbx_seq_one_letter_code
_entity_poly.pdbx_strand_id
1 'polypeptide(L)'
;MTMDLDQFKEQITFLNDKVNSFHIDVMDGHFVPNITLSPWFVEQVRKISDVPMSAHMMVMDAPFWVERLIEVKCDYICFPSEVANGVAFSIID
;
A
#
# COMPACT_ATOMS: atom_id res chain seq x y z
N MET A 1 -1.71 -12.25 3.65
CA MET A 1 -1.69 -12.23 2.18
C MET A 1 -2.84 -13.08 1.68
N THR A 2 -3.74 -12.52 0.86
CA THR A 2 -4.98 -13.17 0.41
C THR A 2 -4.90 -13.69 -1.02
N MET A 3 -3.87 -13.31 -1.77
CA MET A 3 -3.59 -13.80 -3.11
C MET A 3 -2.59 -14.94 -3.11
N ASP A 4 -2.50 -15.64 -4.24
CA ASP A 4 -1.49 -16.65 -4.51
C ASP A 4 -0.31 -16.03 -5.28
N LEU A 5 0.88 -16.06 -4.68
CA LEU A 5 2.09 -15.51 -5.31
C LEU A 5 2.61 -16.37 -6.46
N ASP A 6 2.33 -17.69 -6.46
CA ASP A 6 2.72 -18.55 -7.57
C ASP A 6 1.99 -18.15 -8.86
N GLN A 7 0.77 -17.64 -8.69
CA GLN A 7 -0.07 -17.12 -9.76
C GLN A 7 -0.08 -15.58 -9.85
N PHE A 8 0.95 -14.89 -9.33
CA PHE A 8 0.95 -13.43 -9.18
C PHE A 8 0.55 -12.66 -10.45
N LYS A 9 1.23 -12.95 -11.56
CA LYS A 9 0.95 -12.26 -12.84
C LYS A 9 -0.44 -12.59 -13.37
N GLU A 10 -0.88 -13.84 -13.24
CA GLU A 10 -2.18 -14.29 -13.70
C GLU A 10 -3.30 -13.60 -12.92
N GLN A 11 -3.22 -13.62 -11.58
CA GLN A 11 -4.25 -13.02 -10.72
C GLN A 11 -4.35 -11.50 -10.91
N ILE A 12 -3.22 -10.78 -10.98
CA ILE A 12 -3.24 -9.34 -11.25
C ILE A 12 -3.84 -9.05 -12.63
N THR A 13 -3.36 -9.73 -13.68
CA THR A 13 -3.86 -9.52 -15.05
C THR A 13 -5.35 -9.82 -15.15
N PHE A 14 -5.81 -10.88 -14.50
CA PHE A 14 -7.22 -11.26 -14.46
C PHE A 14 -8.09 -10.18 -13.81
N LEU A 15 -7.57 -9.44 -12.83
CA LEU A 15 -8.33 -8.44 -12.09
C LEU A 15 -8.33 -7.04 -12.76
N ASN A 16 -7.47 -6.79 -13.74
CA ASN A 16 -7.29 -5.46 -14.37
C ASN A 16 -8.60 -4.80 -14.85
N ASP A 17 -9.59 -5.58 -15.28
CA ASP A 17 -10.88 -5.11 -15.79
C ASP A 17 -12.06 -5.42 -14.84
N LYS A 18 -11.78 -5.98 -13.65
CA LYS A 18 -12.81 -6.48 -12.71
C LYS A 18 -12.83 -5.75 -11.38
N VAL A 19 -11.81 -4.97 -11.08
CA VAL A 19 -11.70 -4.24 -9.81
C VAL A 19 -11.41 -2.77 -10.06
N ASN A 20 -11.86 -1.93 -9.14
CA ASN A 20 -11.59 -0.49 -9.19
C ASN A 20 -10.26 -0.13 -8.51
N SER A 21 -9.78 -0.96 -7.60
CA SER A 21 -8.49 -0.78 -6.95
C SER A 21 -7.93 -2.08 -6.37
N PHE A 22 -6.61 -2.12 -6.17
CA PHE A 22 -5.96 -3.12 -5.33
C PHE A 22 -5.77 -2.59 -3.91
N HIS A 23 -5.97 -3.45 -2.92
CA HIS A 23 -5.73 -3.14 -1.51
C HIS A 23 -4.40 -3.75 -1.06
N ILE A 24 -3.54 -2.92 -0.47
CA ILE A 24 -2.18 -3.30 -0.09
C ILE A 24 -1.98 -2.96 1.39
N ASP A 25 -1.98 -4.00 2.23
CA ASP A 25 -1.72 -3.84 3.66
C ASP A 25 -0.21 -3.76 3.96
N VAL A 26 0.25 -2.59 4.41
CA VAL A 26 1.63 -2.35 4.86
C VAL A 26 1.66 -2.36 6.38
N MET A 27 2.26 -3.40 6.98
CA MET A 27 2.38 -3.60 8.42
C MET A 27 3.85 -3.60 8.86
N ASP A 28 4.18 -2.88 9.93
CA ASP A 28 5.57 -2.71 10.41
C ASP A 28 5.95 -3.59 11.62
N GLY A 29 5.05 -4.46 12.08
CA GLY A 29 5.28 -5.32 13.25
C GLY A 29 5.22 -4.62 14.61
N HIS A 30 5.10 -3.29 14.65
CA HIS A 30 5.04 -2.50 15.88
C HIS A 30 3.63 -1.99 16.15
N PHE A 31 2.97 -1.41 15.15
CA PHE A 31 1.58 -0.94 15.28
C PHE A 31 0.61 -2.11 15.34
N VAL A 32 0.89 -3.17 14.58
CA VAL A 32 0.22 -4.47 14.65
C VAL A 32 1.24 -5.59 14.82
N PRO A 33 0.92 -6.69 15.52
CA PRO A 33 1.86 -7.78 15.77
C PRO A 33 1.98 -8.72 14.55
N ASN A 34 2.18 -8.16 13.36
CA ASN A 34 2.34 -8.89 12.10
C ASN A 34 3.15 -8.07 11.08
N ILE A 35 3.70 -8.75 10.07
CA ILE A 35 4.43 -8.13 8.94
C ILE A 35 3.84 -8.67 7.64
N THR A 36 3.54 -7.79 6.69
CA THR A 36 2.87 -8.13 5.43
C THR A 36 3.58 -7.55 4.21
N LEU A 37 2.89 -6.70 3.44
CA LEU A 37 3.40 -6.13 2.20
C LEU A 37 4.19 -4.87 2.49
N SER A 38 4.81 -4.33 1.44
CA SER A 38 5.65 -3.15 1.51
C SER A 38 5.53 -2.35 0.20
N PRO A 39 6.12 -1.13 0.12
CA PRO A 39 6.17 -0.35 -1.12
C PRO A 39 6.70 -1.12 -2.33
N TRP A 40 7.60 -2.10 -2.11
CA TRP A 40 8.09 -2.99 -3.16
C TRP A 40 6.97 -3.76 -3.89
N PHE A 41 5.89 -4.11 -3.17
CA PHE A 41 4.76 -4.82 -3.75
C PHE A 41 3.95 -3.92 -4.71
N VAL A 42 3.82 -2.63 -4.38
CA VAL A 42 3.24 -1.60 -5.27
C VAL A 42 4.02 -1.56 -6.58
N GLU A 43 5.35 -1.52 -6.51
CA GLU A 43 6.21 -1.53 -7.70
C GLU A 43 6.01 -2.80 -8.54
N GLN A 44 5.85 -3.97 -7.92
CA GLN A 44 5.65 -5.21 -8.67
C GLN A 44 4.31 -5.26 -9.36
N VAL A 45 3.23 -4.82 -8.69
CA VAL A 45 1.89 -4.77 -9.29
C VAL A 45 1.88 -3.74 -10.43
N ARG A 46 2.54 -2.59 -10.27
CA ARG A 46 2.60 -1.55 -11.31
C ARG A 46 3.29 -2.00 -12.60
N LYS A 47 4.15 -3.03 -12.56
CA LYS A 47 4.73 -3.63 -13.77
C LYS A 47 3.70 -4.38 -14.63
N ILE A 48 2.52 -4.67 -14.10
CA ILE A 48 1.52 -5.57 -14.70
C ILE A 48 0.15 -4.88 -14.84
N SER A 49 -0.15 -3.87 -14.02
CA SER A 49 -1.44 -3.21 -13.96
C SER A 49 -1.35 -1.69 -13.76
N ASP A 50 -2.27 -0.98 -14.42
CA ASP A 50 -2.53 0.44 -14.21
C ASP A 50 -3.70 0.71 -13.25
N VAL A 51 -4.38 -0.34 -12.76
CA VAL A 51 -5.47 -0.20 -11.79
C VAL A 51 -4.96 0.52 -10.53
N PRO A 52 -5.73 1.48 -9.99
CA PRO A 52 -5.33 2.22 -8.79
C PRO A 52 -4.98 1.31 -7.60
N MET A 53 -3.98 1.69 -6.82
CA MET A 53 -3.55 0.97 -5.63
C MET A 53 -3.78 1.80 -4.38
N SER A 54 -4.40 1.17 -3.38
CA SER A 54 -4.64 1.75 -2.06
C SER A 54 -3.76 1.06 -1.02
N ALA A 55 -2.83 1.80 -0.43
CA ALA A 55 -2.02 1.34 0.67
C ALA A 55 -2.71 1.63 1.99
N HIS A 56 -3.07 0.59 2.71
CA HIS A 56 -3.54 0.65 4.09
C HIS A 56 -2.34 0.43 5.01
N MET A 57 -1.93 1.49 5.68
CA MET A 57 -0.78 1.49 6.56
C MET A 57 -1.23 1.16 7.99
N MET A 58 -0.58 0.16 8.55
CA MET A 58 -0.68 -0.23 9.95
C MET A 58 0.74 -0.14 10.53
N VAL A 59 1.17 1.10 10.76
CA VAL A 59 2.57 1.45 11.07
C VAL A 59 2.66 2.53 12.15
N MET A 60 3.77 2.55 12.89
CA MET A 60 4.05 3.56 13.93
C MET A 60 4.57 4.89 13.36
N ASP A 61 5.45 4.83 12.36
CA ASP A 61 6.07 6.02 11.75
C ASP A 61 5.40 6.36 10.41
N ALA A 62 4.19 6.93 10.46
CA ALA A 62 3.42 7.24 9.25
C ALA A 62 4.17 8.14 8.23
N PRO A 63 4.85 9.24 8.62
CA PRO A 63 5.57 10.09 7.68
C PRO A 63 6.60 9.33 6.84
N PHE A 64 7.40 8.48 7.49
CA PHE A 64 8.39 7.64 6.81
C PHE A 64 7.75 6.79 5.71
N TRP A 65 6.66 6.11 6.02
CA TRP A 65 6.00 5.20 5.07
C TRP A 65 5.21 5.95 3.98
N VAL A 66 4.64 7.11 4.28
CA VAL A 66 3.97 7.97 3.27
C VAL A 66 4.98 8.36 2.19
N GLU A 67 6.17 8.85 2.57
CA GLU A 67 7.22 9.22 1.61
C GLU A 67 7.58 8.05 0.68
N ARG A 68 7.78 6.85 1.24
CA ARG A 68 8.10 5.65 0.45
C ARG A 68 6.97 5.24 -0.49
N LEU A 69 5.72 5.42 -0.09
CA LEU A 69 4.56 5.11 -0.93
C LEU A 69 4.36 6.13 -2.06
N ILE A 70 4.73 7.39 -1.83
CA ILE A 70 4.78 8.43 -2.87
C ILE A 70 5.86 8.10 -3.91
N GLU A 71 7.06 7.70 -3.48
CA GLU A 71 8.17 7.32 -4.37
C GLU A 71 7.77 6.22 -5.36
N VAL A 72 6.98 5.23 -4.91
CA VAL A 72 6.49 4.12 -5.74
C VAL A 72 5.16 4.41 -6.45
N LYS A 73 4.67 5.66 -6.37
CA LYS A 73 3.44 6.13 -7.03
C LYS A 73 2.20 5.31 -6.64
N CYS A 74 2.01 5.12 -5.34
CA CYS A 74 0.74 4.60 -4.80
C CYS A 74 -0.35 5.66 -4.93
N ASP A 75 -1.54 5.28 -5.40
CA ASP A 75 -2.61 6.23 -5.72
C ASP A 75 -3.37 6.73 -4.49
N TYR A 76 -3.57 5.85 -3.50
CA TYR A 76 -4.21 6.18 -2.24
C TYR A 76 -3.35 5.72 -1.07
N ILE A 77 -3.08 6.64 -0.14
CA ILE A 77 -2.29 6.36 1.07
C ILE A 77 -3.20 6.60 2.28
N CYS A 78 -3.51 5.51 3.00
CA CYS A 78 -4.36 5.53 4.18
C CYS A 78 -3.51 5.17 5.40
N PHE A 79 -3.25 6.16 6.26
CA PHE A 79 -2.49 5.97 7.50
C PHE A 79 -3.41 6.00 8.74
N PRO A 80 -3.00 5.37 9.86
CA PRO A 80 -3.82 5.32 11.06
C PRO A 80 -3.93 6.72 11.69
N SER A 81 -5.13 7.10 12.08
CA SER A 81 -5.38 8.38 12.77
C SER A 81 -4.64 8.50 14.11
N GLU A 82 -4.39 7.36 14.75
CA GLU A 82 -3.77 7.18 16.06
C GLU A 82 -2.28 7.57 16.04
N VAL A 83 -1.64 7.53 14.87
CA VAL A 83 -0.24 7.90 14.67
C VAL A 83 -0.09 9.21 13.88
N ALA A 84 -1.20 9.92 13.65
CA ALA A 84 -1.22 11.16 12.88
C ALA A 84 -0.69 12.38 13.65
N ASN A 85 -0.27 12.23 14.93
CA ASN A 85 0.27 13.20 15.90
C ASN A 85 0.74 14.57 15.33
N GLY A 86 -0.19 15.43 14.91
CA GLY A 86 0.08 16.77 14.38
C GLY A 86 0.58 16.85 12.93
N VAL A 87 0.75 15.73 12.22
CA VAL A 87 1.27 15.67 10.84
C VAL A 87 0.17 15.88 9.79
N ALA A 88 -1.11 15.69 10.18
CA ALA A 88 -2.25 15.77 9.26
C ALA A 88 -2.44 17.14 8.55
N PHE A 89 -1.71 18.18 8.96
CA PHE A 89 -1.79 19.51 8.36
C PHE A 89 -0.68 19.83 7.34
N SER A 90 0.32 18.96 7.14
CA SER A 90 1.57 19.36 6.45
C SER A 90 1.92 18.61 5.17
N ILE A 91 1.06 17.78 4.58
CA ILE A 91 1.48 16.95 3.44
C ILE A 91 0.38 16.83 2.38
N ILE A 92 0.12 17.91 1.64
CA ILE A 92 -0.16 17.88 0.18
C ILE A 92 0.22 19.27 -0.36
N ASP A 93 1.44 19.41 -0.89
CA ASP A 93 1.77 20.38 -1.95
C ASP A 93 1.87 19.63 -3.28
#